data_AF-A0A8S9W000-F1
#
_entry.id   AF-A0A8S9W000-F1
#
_cell.length_a   1.000
_cell.length_b   1.000
_cell.length_c   1.000
_cell.angle_alpha   90.00
_cell.angle_beta   90.00
_cell.angle_gamma   90.00
#
_symmetry.space_group_name_H-M   'P 1'
#
loop_
_entity.id
_entity.type
_entity.pdbx_description
1 polymer ?
#
loop_
_entity_poly.entity_id
_entity_poly.type
_entity_poly.pdbx_seq_one_letter_code
_entity_poly.pdbx_strand_id
1 'polypeptide(L)'
;MNPEVKNWLEQAKHETEVAEHNLSGVALDAAAFYSENLVNTKLDIKIKKLEVPLIGDLDEKEVLIALAAELYREGKITLKQAADTANLTIWDFLYELGKRKISYTNITIGDLQEELDKI
;
A
#
# COMPACT_ATOMS: atom_id res chain seq x y z
N MET A 1 -34.26 -27.13 39.66
CA MET A 1 -32.96 -26.49 39.36
C MET A 1 -32.35 -26.01 40.67
N ASN A 2 -31.08 -26.31 40.94
CA ASN A 2 -30.42 -25.90 42.18
C ASN A 2 -30.43 -24.35 42.31
N PRO A 3 -30.90 -23.77 43.42
CA PRO A 3 -30.96 -22.31 43.60
C PRO A 3 -29.59 -21.62 43.45
N GLU A 4 -28.49 -22.27 43.78
CA GLU A 4 -27.13 -21.73 43.54
C GLU A 4 -26.82 -21.62 42.05
N VAL A 5 -27.21 -22.64 41.27
CA VAL A 5 -27.02 -22.65 39.80
C VAL A 5 -27.86 -21.57 39.13
N LYS A 6 -29.07 -21.30 39.65
CA LYS A 6 -29.90 -20.18 39.17
C LYS A 6 -29.23 -18.84 39.45
N ASN A 7 -28.64 -18.68 40.62
CA ASN A 7 -27.92 -17.45 40.99
C ASN A 7 -26.70 -17.21 40.10
N TRP A 8 -25.89 -18.25 39.86
CA TRP A 8 -24.74 -18.16 38.96
C TRP A 8 -25.12 -17.79 37.52
N LEU A 9 -26.25 -18.29 37.02
CA LEU A 9 -26.72 -17.96 35.67
C LEU A 9 -27.17 -16.51 35.54
N GLU A 10 -27.87 -15.97 36.54
CA GLU A 10 -28.29 -14.56 36.52
C GLU A 10 -27.10 -13.61 36.70
N GLN A 11 -26.14 -13.99 37.55
CA GLN A 11 -24.87 -13.28 37.70
C GLN A 11 -24.09 -13.21 36.37
N ALA A 12 -23.94 -14.35 35.68
CA ALA A 12 -23.23 -14.42 34.41
C ALA A 12 -23.91 -13.58 33.31
N LYS A 13 -25.25 -13.60 33.23
CA LYS A 13 -26.00 -12.77 32.28
C LYS A 13 -25.79 -11.27 32.52
N HIS A 14 -25.83 -10.86 33.78
CA HIS A 14 -25.59 -9.47 34.15
C HIS A 14 -24.16 -9.03 33.81
N GLU A 15 -23.18 -9.89 34.10
CA GLU A 15 -21.78 -9.63 33.74
C GLU A 15 -21.56 -9.56 32.22
N THR A 16 -22.27 -10.37 31.43
CA THR A 16 -22.23 -10.27 29.96
C THR A 16 -22.91 -9.00 29.43
N GLU A 17 -24.05 -8.60 30.00
CA GLU A 17 -24.76 -7.38 29.59
C GLU A 17 -23.93 -6.12 29.93
N VAL A 18 -23.31 -6.10 31.10
CA VAL A 18 -22.37 -5.05 31.51
C VAL A 18 -21.13 -5.05 30.61
N ALA A 19 -20.61 -6.23 30.25
CA ALA A 19 -19.49 -6.33 29.31
C ALA A 19 -19.88 -5.82 27.91
N GLU A 20 -21.04 -6.18 27.37
CA GLU A 20 -21.52 -5.71 26.07
C GLU A 20 -21.77 -4.19 26.06
N HIS A 21 -22.39 -3.66 27.12
CA HIS A 21 -22.58 -2.22 27.27
C HIS A 21 -21.24 -1.48 27.32
N ASN A 22 -20.25 -2.01 28.06
CA ASN A 22 -18.91 -1.44 28.15
C ASN A 22 -18.09 -1.64 26.87
N LEU A 23 -18.27 -2.75 26.14
CA LEU A 23 -17.64 -3.02 24.85
C LEU A 23 -18.19 -2.06 23.77
N SER A 24 -19.47 -1.66 23.83
CA SER A 24 -20.05 -0.75 22.82
C SER A 24 -19.41 0.64 22.78
N GLY A 25 -18.98 1.18 23.93
CA GLY A 25 -18.29 2.47 23.98
C GLY A 25 -16.77 2.35 23.96
N VAL A 26 -16.22 1.42 24.75
CA VAL A 26 -14.76 1.34 24.98
C VAL A 26 -14.07 0.46 23.94
N ALA A 27 -14.76 -0.51 23.34
CA ALA A 27 -14.15 -1.37 22.32
C ALA A 27 -14.17 -0.75 20.92
N LEU A 28 -15.08 0.18 20.61
CA LEU A 28 -14.99 0.99 19.38
C LEU A 28 -13.81 1.95 19.44
N ASP A 29 -13.65 2.67 20.56
CA ASP A 29 -12.50 3.54 20.80
C ASP A 29 -11.19 2.75 20.92
N ALA A 30 -11.21 1.59 21.59
CA ALA A 30 -10.05 0.71 21.65
C ALA A 30 -9.74 0.07 20.29
N ALA A 31 -10.73 -0.36 19.51
CA ALA A 31 -10.50 -0.90 18.16
C ALA A 31 -9.97 0.19 17.21
N ALA A 32 -10.48 1.42 17.31
CA ALA A 32 -9.93 2.57 16.60
C ALA A 32 -8.48 2.86 17.04
N PHE A 33 -8.22 2.91 18.35
CA PHE A 33 -6.89 3.09 18.92
C PHE A 33 -5.93 1.95 18.56
N TYR A 34 -6.39 0.70 18.55
CA TYR A 34 -5.61 -0.46 18.11
C TYR A 34 -5.40 -0.46 16.60
N SER A 35 -6.34 0.04 15.79
CA SER A 35 -6.12 0.22 14.34
C SER A 35 -5.11 1.33 14.05
N GLU A 36 -5.19 2.46 14.76
CA GLU A 36 -4.24 3.57 14.63
C GLU A 36 -2.85 3.18 15.15
N ASN A 37 -2.78 2.42 16.25
CA ASN A 37 -1.52 1.88 16.75
C ASN A 37 -0.99 0.73 15.90
N LEU A 38 -1.79 -0.17 15.32
CA LEU A 38 -1.25 -1.21 14.43
C LEU A 38 -0.62 -0.59 13.17
N VAL A 39 -1.14 0.53 12.68
CA VAL A 39 -0.52 1.33 11.61
C VAL A 39 0.78 2.01 12.07
N ASN A 40 0.87 2.44 13.35
CA ASN A 40 2.00 3.24 13.85
C ASN A 40 3.05 2.48 14.71
N THR A 41 2.78 1.27 15.22
CA THR A 41 3.66 0.62 16.20
C THR A 41 4.50 -0.55 15.68
N LYS A 42 4.37 -1.01 14.43
CA LYS A 42 5.27 -2.07 13.95
C LYS A 42 5.42 -2.27 12.45
N LEU A 43 5.25 -1.23 11.65
CA LEU A 43 5.83 -1.18 10.33
C LEU A 43 6.43 0.22 10.22
N ASP A 44 7.73 0.32 9.97
CA ASP A 44 8.39 1.58 9.64
C ASP A 44 7.95 1.98 8.21
N ILE A 45 6.65 2.25 8.04
CA ILE A 45 6.03 2.54 6.75
C ILE A 45 6.42 3.96 6.39
N LYS A 46 7.45 4.08 5.56
CA LYS A 46 7.80 5.35 4.93
C LYS A 46 6.77 5.66 3.85
N ILE A 47 5.83 6.53 4.18
CA ILE A 47 4.86 7.06 3.22
C ILE A 47 5.57 8.06 2.32
N LYS A 48 5.61 7.81 1.01
CA LYS A 48 6.11 8.74 0.00
C LYS A 48 4.96 9.17 -0.91
N LYS A 49 4.74 10.47 -1.03
CA LYS A 49 3.82 11.03 -2.03
C LYS A 49 4.52 10.95 -3.40
N LEU A 50 3.84 10.38 -4.39
CA LEU A 50 4.30 10.27 -5.76
C LEU A 50 3.35 11.05 -6.66
N GLU A 51 3.89 11.98 -7.44
CA GLU A 51 3.12 12.69 -8.46
C GLU A 51 3.17 11.87 -9.74
N VAL A 52 1.99 11.45 -10.21
CA VAL A 52 1.85 10.55 -11.36
C VAL A 52 1.24 11.34 -12.52
N PRO A 53 2.02 11.72 -13.54
CA PRO A 53 1.50 12.42 -14.71
C PRO A 53 0.71 11.45 -15.59
N LEU A 54 -0.53 11.82 -15.91
CA LEU A 54 -1.43 11.02 -16.74
C LEU A 54 -1.48 11.58 -18.17
N ILE A 55 -1.56 10.69 -19.15
CA ILE A 55 -1.68 11.05 -20.56
C ILE A 55 -3.04 10.58 -21.09
N GLY A 56 -3.95 11.51 -21.33
CA GLY A 56 -5.27 11.22 -21.92
C GLY A 56 -6.36 11.01 -20.87
N ASP A 57 -7.31 10.14 -21.18
CA ASP A 57 -8.46 9.87 -20.32
C ASP A 57 -8.07 9.05 -19.09
N LEU A 58 -8.68 9.37 -17.95
CA LEU A 58 -8.46 8.68 -16.69
C LEU A 58 -9.22 7.34 -16.67
N ASP A 59 -8.59 6.31 -17.23
CA ASP A 59 -9.05 4.92 -17.11
C ASP A 59 -8.08 4.09 -16.25
N GLU A 60 -8.53 2.89 -15.85
CA GLU A 60 -7.75 1.98 -15.00
C GLU A 60 -6.39 1.64 -15.63
N LYS A 61 -6.35 1.49 -16.95
CA LYS A 61 -5.13 1.13 -17.68
C LYS A 61 -4.12 2.26 -17.63
N GLU A 62 -4.53 3.51 -17.86
CA GLU A 62 -3.65 4.68 -17.81
C GLU A 62 -3.11 4.88 -16.39
N VAL A 63 -3.94 4.69 -15.35
CA VAL A 63 -3.48 4.76 -13.95
C VAL A 63 -2.40 3.73 -13.66
N LEU A 64 -2.59 2.48 -14.11
CA LEU A 64 -1.61 1.41 -13.90
C LEU A 64 -0.28 1.69 -14.65
N ILE A 65 -0.36 2.12 -15.90
CA ILE A 65 0.82 2.46 -16.71
C ILE A 65 1.59 3.61 -16.05
N ALA A 66 0.89 4.68 -15.67
CA ALA A 66 1.54 5.86 -15.11
C ALA A 66 2.16 5.58 -13.73
N LEU A 67 1.48 4.80 -12.87
CA LEU A 67 2.04 4.37 -11.58
C LEU A 67 3.28 3.48 -11.77
N ALA A 68 3.21 2.49 -12.66
CA ALA A 68 4.33 1.60 -12.95
C ALA A 68 5.54 2.37 -13.51
N ALA A 69 5.30 3.35 -14.39
CA ALA A 69 6.32 4.20 -14.97
C ALA A 69 7.05 5.04 -13.89
N GLU A 70 6.30 5.62 -12.95
CA GLU A 70 6.89 6.41 -11.88
C GLU A 70 7.66 5.56 -10.86
N LEU A 71 7.14 4.38 -10.50
CA LEU A 71 7.86 3.44 -9.63
C LEU A 71 9.18 2.96 -10.27
N TYR A 72 9.17 2.74 -11.59
CA TYR A 72 10.37 2.42 -12.36
C TYR A 72 11.36 3.60 -12.37
N ARG A 73 10.89 4.82 -12.67
CA ARG A 73 11.70 6.05 -12.68
C ARG A 73 12.37 6.32 -11.32
N GLU A 74 11.70 5.99 -10.23
CA GLU A 74 12.23 6.13 -8.86
C GLU A 74 13.12 4.95 -8.44
N GLY A 75 13.38 3.99 -9.34
CA GLY A 75 14.19 2.80 -9.08
C GLY A 75 13.60 1.85 -8.04
N LYS A 76 12.28 1.89 -7.81
CA LYS A 76 11.60 1.06 -6.81
C LYS A 76 11.29 -0.34 -7.31
N ILE A 77 11.11 -0.49 -8.61
CA ILE A 77 10.85 -1.77 -9.29
C ILE A 77 11.69 -1.88 -10.55
N THR A 78 11.96 -3.11 -10.98
CA THR A 78 12.65 -3.39 -12.25
C THR A 78 11.75 -3.12 -13.45
N LEU A 79 12.34 -2.96 -14.64
CA LEU A 79 11.60 -2.77 -15.89
C LEU A 79 10.56 -3.89 -16.13
N LYS A 80 10.93 -5.15 -15.86
CA LYS A 80 10.03 -6.30 -16.00
C LYS A 80 8.85 -6.20 -15.03
N GLN A 81 9.11 -5.91 -13.76
CA GLN A 81 8.05 -5.76 -12.76
C GLN A 81 7.11 -4.60 -13.10
N ALA A 82 7.62 -3.51 -13.66
CA ALA A 82 6.83 -2.39 -14.11
C ALA A 82 5.91 -2.77 -15.28
N ALA A 83 6.44 -3.48 -16.28
CA ALA A 83 5.64 -4.02 -17.39
C ALA A 83 4.55 -4.98 -16.89
N ASP A 84 4.89 -5.90 -15.98
CA ASP A 84 3.94 -6.82 -15.37
C ASP A 84 2.84 -6.07 -14.59
N THR A 85 3.21 -5.01 -13.85
CA THR A 85 2.25 -4.14 -13.10
C THR A 85 1.30 -3.40 -14.02
N ALA A 86 1.78 -2.95 -15.17
CA ALA A 86 0.98 -2.29 -16.20
C ALA A 86 0.19 -3.28 -17.09
N ASN A 87 0.33 -4.58 -16.87
CA ASN A 87 -0.21 -5.65 -17.72
C ASN A 87 0.20 -5.49 -19.20
N LEU A 88 1.47 -5.17 -19.43
CA LEU A 88 2.06 -4.94 -20.74
C LEU A 88 3.25 -5.88 -20.98
N THR A 89 3.59 -6.10 -22.24
CA THR A 89 4.90 -6.68 -22.58
C THR A 89 6.00 -5.67 -22.24
N ILE A 90 7.25 -6.14 -22.09
CA ILE A 90 8.41 -5.25 -21.88
C ILE A 90 8.52 -4.24 -23.03
N TRP A 91 8.27 -4.66 -24.27
CA TRP A 91 8.35 -3.80 -25.45
C TRP A 91 7.27 -2.70 -25.44
N ASP A 92 6.03 -3.06 -25.11
CA ASP A 92 4.94 -2.08 -25.02
C ASP A 92 5.16 -1.11 -23.86
N PHE A 93 5.70 -1.60 -22.74
CA PHE A 93 6.01 -0.74 -21.62
C PHE A 93 7.16 0.24 -21.94
N LEU A 94 8.21 -0.20 -22.64
CA LEU A 94 9.26 0.68 -23.14
C LEU A 94 8.68 1.78 -24.05
N TYR A 95 7.71 1.45 -24.92
CA TYR A 95 7.03 2.44 -25.74
C TYR A 95 6.30 3.51 -24.89
N GLU A 96 5.60 3.08 -23.83
CA GLU A 96 4.91 3.98 -22.90
C GLU A 96 5.87 4.84 -22.06
N LEU A 97 7.05 4.35 -21.71
CA LEU A 97 8.12 5.16 -21.09
C LEU A 97 8.62 6.25 -22.04
N GLY A 98 8.80 5.90 -23.33
CA GLY A 98 9.22 6.84 -24.36
C GLY A 98 8.22 7.98 -24.55
N LYS A 99 6.91 7.67 -24.58
CA LYS A 99 5.83 8.69 -24.62
C LYS A 99 5.90 9.65 -23.42
N ARG A 100 6.32 9.16 -22.26
CA ARG A 100 6.46 9.93 -21.00
C ARG A 100 7.83 10.59 -20.84
N LYS A 101 8.74 10.44 -21.80
CA LYS A 101 10.13 10.93 -21.74
C LYS A 101 10.89 10.43 -20.50
N ILE A 102 10.56 9.23 -20.04
CA ILE A 102 11.28 8.55 -18.96
C ILE A 102 12.43 7.76 -19.59
N SER A 103 13.62 7.87 -19.01
CA SER A 103 14.79 7.13 -19.49
C SER A 103 14.53 5.62 -19.45
N TYR A 104 14.95 4.91 -20.50
CA TYR A 104 14.89 3.44 -20.57
C TYR A 104 15.91 2.75 -19.66
N THR A 105 16.85 3.52 -19.14
CA THR A 105 17.85 3.09 -18.18
C THR A 105 17.71 3.97 -16.95
N ASN A 106 17.70 3.38 -15.76
CA ASN A 106 17.75 4.13 -14.51
C ASN A 106 19.19 4.57 -14.16
N ILE A 107 20.01 4.79 -15.19
CA ILE A 107 21.42 5.13 -15.10
C ILE A 107 21.53 6.65 -15.20
N THR A 108 22.29 7.27 -14.31
CA THR A 108 22.48 8.72 -14.35
C THR A 108 23.50 9.11 -15.43
N ILE A 109 23.53 10.38 -15.84
CA ILE A 109 24.54 10.89 -16.78
C ILE A 109 25.96 10.67 -16.23
N GLY A 110 26.15 10.81 -14.91
CA GLY A 110 27.45 10.59 -14.27
C GLY A 110 27.88 9.13 -14.35
N ASP A 111 26.98 8.19 -14.07
CA ASP A 111 27.28 6.76 -14.19
C ASP A 111 27.60 6.38 -15.65
N LEU A 112 26.89 6.95 -16.62
CA LEU A 112 27.17 6.75 -18.05
C LEU A 112 28.55 7.30 -18.45
N GLN A 113 28.95 8.46 -17.93
CA GLN A 113 30.28 9.03 -18.19
C GLN A 113 31.37 8.12 -17.62
N GLU A 114 31.20 7.62 -16.41
CA GLU A 114 32.17 6.74 -15.77
C GLU A 114 32.33 5.39 -16.48
N GLU A 115 31.25 4.86 -17.05
CA GLU A 115 31.28 3.66 -17.91
C GLU A 115 32.01 3.94 -19.23
N LEU A 116 31.75 5.08 -19.89
CA LEU A 116 32.41 5.45 -21.15
C LEU A 116 33.91 5.69 -20.98
N ASP A 117 34.33 6.27 -19.85
CA ASP A 117 35.75 6.52 -19.55
C ASP A 117 36.56 5.22 -19.30
N LYS A 118 35.88 4.08 -19.10
CA LYS A 118 36.50 2.76 -18.88
C LYS A 118 36.69 1.94 -20.17
N ILE A 119 36.31 2.46 -21.34
CA ILE A 119 36.38 1.80 -22.66
C ILE A 119 37.50 2.40 -23.50
#